data_AF-A0A3F2U171-F1
#
_entry.id   AF-A0A3F2U171-F1
#
_cell.length_a   1.000
_cell.length_b   1.000
_cell.length_c   1.000
_cell.angle_alpha   90.00
_cell.angle_beta   90.00
_cell.angle_gamma   90.00
#
_symmetry.space_group_name_H-M   'P 1'
#
loop_
_entity.id
_entity.type
_entity.pdbx_description
1 polymer ?
#
loop_
_entity_poly.entity_id
_entity_poly.type
_entity_poly.pdbx_seq_one_letter_code
_entity_poly.pdbx_strand_id
1 'polypeptide(L)'
;MRKRVGAMCRAAMGCVAASAMGYVLASAAQAEPITLKVMSFNIWYGGEQTNFADVVKVIRDADPDIVGVQEPDDNLARLAQETGLVYYDQRRNIISRYPLFDSGAGERTKPGTDGYGIAGLDPDAVHAWALVGHNKVVAVGNTHLTWEPTYGPDMVAEGSSAEDVVAAENQSRGVEVKPLAELGRLGKSGIPVFVTGDFNSPSHLDWTAAMQAVRPAVKYPLQWPVTVTMEATGFRDSYREAFPDPTKKPGLTWPLVADPAFMSEWAHDRIDYVFTAGPTKTLKSEIIGEVGGKDVDVEVERYPSDHRAVLSTFSVEPADAKPMISVQPRRVMQGERFFIRYALPGAKRFTALVVPRDGKPEQALTGVNDETTGYRNGIRLSTLGIPAGNYDALLLDGENVVAKTRFSVADPDLDAALVIDQPEVAKDAETIAVRWSGAPGNRHDWIGI
;
A
#
# COMPACT_ATOMS: atom_id res chain seq x y z
N MET A 1 89.94 46.97 -8.19
CA MET A 1 88.99 47.80 -7.41
C MET A 1 87.62 47.14 -7.44
N ARG A 2 87.03 46.79 -6.27
CA ARG A 2 85.58 46.62 -5.93
C ARG A 2 84.77 45.61 -6.80
N LYS A 3 83.80 44.83 -6.35
CA LYS A 3 83.13 44.47 -5.08
C LYS A 3 82.25 43.23 -5.40
N ARG A 4 81.88 42.47 -4.36
CA ARG A 4 81.01 41.29 -4.36
C ARG A 4 79.51 41.58 -4.65
N VAL A 5 78.78 40.47 -4.88
CA VAL A 5 77.42 40.08 -4.41
C VAL A 5 76.30 40.03 -5.47
N GLY A 6 75.58 38.90 -5.52
CA GLY A 6 74.13 38.88 -5.75
C GLY A 6 73.57 37.69 -6.53
N ALA A 7 72.86 36.79 -5.87
CA ALA A 7 72.26 35.55 -6.37
C ALA A 7 70.99 35.73 -7.22
N MET A 8 70.64 34.72 -8.04
CA MET A 8 69.24 34.30 -8.22
C MET A 8 69.12 32.88 -8.83
N CYS A 9 68.48 31.98 -8.08
CA CYS A 9 67.96 30.70 -8.54
C CYS A 9 66.78 30.89 -9.52
N ARG A 10 66.63 30.00 -10.51
CA ARG A 10 65.31 29.57 -11.02
C ARG A 10 65.38 28.13 -11.56
N ALA A 11 64.32 27.41 -11.21
CA ALA A 11 64.17 25.97 -11.25
C ALA A 11 63.93 25.40 -12.65
N ALA A 12 64.41 24.16 -12.87
CA ALA A 12 64.13 23.35 -14.05
C ALA A 12 62.73 22.72 -13.94
N MET A 13 61.94 22.89 -15.00
CA MET A 13 60.58 22.37 -15.14
C MET A 13 60.66 20.97 -15.78
N GLY A 14 60.39 19.92 -15.01
CA GLY A 14 60.27 18.56 -15.51
C GLY A 14 58.88 18.29 -16.07
N CYS A 15 58.79 17.84 -17.32
CA CYS A 15 57.57 17.32 -17.93
C CYS A 15 57.22 15.96 -17.33
N VAL A 16 56.09 15.87 -16.63
CA VAL A 16 55.45 14.59 -16.26
C VAL A 16 54.37 14.31 -17.29
N ALA A 17 54.54 13.24 -18.07
CA ALA A 17 53.50 12.70 -18.93
C ALA A 17 52.44 12.01 -18.07
N ALA A 18 51.23 12.54 -18.02
CA ALA A 18 50.10 11.94 -17.34
C ALA A 18 49.41 10.91 -18.27
N SER A 19 49.54 9.62 -17.95
CA SER A 19 48.70 8.58 -18.53
C SER A 19 47.26 8.76 -18.06
N ALA A 20 46.38 9.15 -18.97
CA ALA A 20 44.94 9.21 -18.72
C ALA A 20 44.37 7.78 -18.66
N MET A 21 44.15 7.28 -17.44
CA MET A 21 43.39 6.07 -17.17
C MET A 21 41.91 6.40 -17.48
N GLY A 22 41.41 5.91 -18.61
CA GLY A 22 39.99 6.05 -18.96
C GLY A 22 39.14 5.27 -17.98
N TYR A 23 38.45 5.98 -17.07
CA TYR A 23 37.36 5.40 -16.30
C TYR A 23 36.20 5.14 -17.27
N VAL A 24 36.04 3.88 -17.68
CA VAL A 24 34.76 3.41 -18.23
C VAL A 24 33.79 3.45 -17.05
N LEU A 25 33.01 4.52 -16.95
CA LEU A 25 31.82 4.53 -16.13
C LEU A 25 30.92 3.43 -16.72
N ALA A 26 30.83 2.31 -16.02
CA ALA A 26 29.81 1.31 -16.29
C ALA A 26 28.46 2.05 -16.17
N SER A 27 27.82 2.31 -17.31
CA SER A 27 26.41 2.67 -17.35
C SER A 27 25.69 1.55 -16.61
N ALA A 28 25.11 1.88 -15.44
CA ALA A 28 24.10 1.01 -14.85
C ALA A 28 23.05 0.81 -15.96
N ALA A 29 22.82 -0.44 -16.37
CA ALA A 29 21.77 -0.75 -17.31
C ALA A 29 20.47 -0.23 -16.69
N GLN A 30 19.92 0.83 -17.26
CA GLN A 30 18.70 1.45 -16.78
C GLN A 30 17.60 0.39 -16.94
N ALA A 31 16.91 0.07 -15.85
CA ALA A 31 15.88 -0.96 -15.89
C ALA A 31 14.84 -0.55 -16.95
N GLU A 32 14.55 -1.44 -17.89
CA GLU A 32 13.56 -1.14 -18.91
C GLU A 32 12.21 -0.85 -18.22
N PRO A 33 11.55 0.27 -18.58
CA PRO A 33 10.26 0.59 -18.01
C PRO A 33 9.26 -0.53 -18.30
N ILE A 34 8.49 -0.92 -17.28
CA ILE A 34 7.37 -1.85 -17.43
C ILE A 34 6.06 -1.06 -17.57
N THR A 35 5.05 -1.68 -18.17
CA THR A 35 3.67 -1.20 -18.05
C THR A 35 3.04 -1.84 -16.81
N LEU A 36 2.41 -1.04 -15.97
CA LEU A 36 1.73 -1.50 -14.75
C LEU A 36 0.33 -0.88 -14.68
N LYS A 37 -0.70 -1.71 -14.50
CA LYS A 37 -2.08 -1.27 -14.26
C LYS A 37 -2.42 -1.37 -12.78
N VAL A 38 -2.77 -0.24 -12.17
CA VAL A 38 -3.12 -0.16 -10.74
C VAL A 38 -4.55 0.35 -10.60
N MET A 39 -5.35 -0.36 -9.80
CA MET A 39 -6.76 -0.08 -9.59
C MET A 39 -7.06 0.23 -8.12
N SER A 40 -7.94 1.20 -7.88
CA SER A 40 -8.63 1.38 -6.59
C SER A 40 -10.10 1.00 -6.76
N PHE A 41 -10.65 0.20 -5.85
CA PHE A 41 -12.05 -0.18 -5.90
C PHE A 41 -12.63 -0.46 -4.51
N ASN A 42 -13.53 0.42 -4.05
CA ASN A 42 -14.41 0.13 -2.92
C ASN A 42 -15.53 -0.80 -3.42
N ILE A 43 -15.61 -1.99 -2.84
CA ILE A 43 -16.55 -3.03 -3.29
C ILE A 43 -17.82 -3.09 -2.44
N TRP A 44 -17.99 -2.16 -1.51
CA TRP A 44 -19.16 -1.98 -0.64
C TRP A 44 -19.54 -3.22 0.17
N TYR A 45 -19.11 -3.27 1.44
CA TYR A 45 -19.38 -4.37 2.38
C TYR A 45 -19.14 -5.78 1.79
N GLY A 46 -17.90 -6.00 1.36
CA GLY A 46 -17.41 -7.28 0.85
C GLY A 46 -17.95 -7.66 -0.53
N GLY A 47 -18.71 -6.77 -1.20
CA GLY A 47 -19.40 -7.07 -2.45
C GLY A 47 -20.63 -7.96 -2.29
N GLU A 48 -21.05 -8.25 -1.06
CA GLU A 48 -22.19 -9.13 -0.77
C GLU A 48 -23.53 -8.37 -0.73
N GLN A 49 -23.50 -7.05 -0.47
CA GLN A 49 -24.70 -6.19 -0.53
C GLN A 49 -25.25 -6.04 -1.96
N THR A 50 -24.40 -6.26 -2.96
CA THR A 50 -24.74 -6.18 -4.38
C THR A 50 -24.70 -7.57 -5.01
N ASN A 51 -23.56 -7.95 -5.58
CA ASN A 51 -23.30 -9.24 -6.17
C ASN A 51 -21.78 -9.46 -6.32
N PHE A 52 -21.24 -10.33 -5.48
CA PHE A 52 -19.80 -10.61 -5.46
C PHE A 52 -19.26 -11.10 -6.82
N ALA A 53 -20.03 -11.87 -7.57
CA ALA A 53 -19.59 -12.38 -8.88
C ALA A 53 -19.48 -11.25 -9.92
N ASP A 54 -20.34 -10.23 -9.85
CA ASP A 54 -20.22 -9.05 -10.69
C ASP A 54 -18.98 -8.21 -10.27
N VAL A 55 -18.63 -8.13 -8.97
CA VAL A 55 -17.36 -7.51 -8.51
C VAL A 55 -16.15 -8.22 -9.12
N VAL A 56 -16.12 -9.55 -9.05
CA VAL A 56 -15.08 -10.39 -9.68
C VAL A 56 -14.99 -10.11 -11.17
N LYS A 57 -16.14 -10.00 -11.85
CA LYS A 57 -16.21 -9.73 -13.29
C LYS A 57 -15.62 -8.35 -13.63
N VAL A 58 -15.98 -7.30 -12.89
CA VAL A 58 -15.41 -5.94 -13.06
C VAL A 58 -13.89 -5.99 -13.02
N ILE A 59 -13.31 -6.62 -12.01
CA ILE A 59 -11.85 -6.69 -11.85
C ILE A 59 -11.21 -7.54 -12.95
N ARG A 60 -11.79 -8.70 -13.30
CA ARG A 60 -11.25 -9.56 -14.36
C ARG A 60 -11.24 -8.87 -15.73
N ASP A 61 -12.33 -8.20 -16.08
CA ASP A 61 -12.46 -7.55 -17.39
C ASP A 61 -11.59 -6.30 -17.51
N ALA A 62 -11.38 -5.59 -16.39
CA ALA A 62 -10.44 -4.47 -16.29
C ALA A 62 -8.95 -4.92 -16.43
N ASP A 63 -8.66 -6.19 -16.10
CA ASP A 63 -7.34 -6.81 -16.13
C ASP A 63 -6.25 -5.93 -15.47
N PRO A 64 -6.41 -5.51 -14.20
CA PRO A 64 -5.37 -4.80 -13.46
C PRO A 64 -4.23 -5.75 -13.08
N ASP A 65 -3.06 -5.19 -12.77
CA ASP A 65 -1.96 -5.96 -12.21
C ASP A 65 -1.99 -5.95 -10.68
N ILE A 66 -2.43 -4.84 -10.09
CA ILE A 66 -2.55 -4.65 -8.64
C ILE A 66 -3.84 -3.89 -8.35
N VAL A 67 -4.60 -4.33 -7.35
CA VAL A 67 -5.82 -3.68 -6.88
C VAL A 67 -5.71 -3.40 -5.39
N GLY A 68 -5.89 -2.14 -5.00
CA GLY A 68 -6.26 -1.79 -3.64
C GLY A 68 -7.78 -1.91 -3.51
N VAL A 69 -8.22 -2.77 -2.62
CA VAL A 69 -9.64 -3.05 -2.38
C VAL A 69 -10.06 -2.36 -1.10
N GLN A 70 -11.16 -1.60 -1.14
CA GLN A 70 -11.77 -1.03 0.06
C GLN A 70 -13.05 -1.80 0.39
N GLU A 71 -13.34 -1.90 1.69
CA GLU A 71 -14.43 -2.72 2.24
C GLU A 71 -14.46 -4.17 1.72
N PRO A 72 -13.34 -4.91 1.69
CA PRO A 72 -13.39 -6.29 1.24
C PRO A 72 -14.05 -7.25 2.24
N ASP A 73 -14.31 -6.80 3.47
CA ASP A 73 -14.62 -7.64 4.63
C ASP A 73 -13.74 -8.90 4.65
N ASP A 74 -14.32 -10.09 4.85
CA ASP A 74 -13.58 -11.36 4.82
C ASP A 74 -13.39 -11.94 3.40
N ASN A 75 -13.86 -11.25 2.36
CA ASN A 75 -13.88 -11.75 1.00
C ASN A 75 -12.57 -11.53 0.21
N LEU A 76 -11.57 -10.81 0.74
CA LEU A 76 -10.35 -10.48 -0.02
C LEU A 76 -9.63 -11.71 -0.60
N ALA A 77 -9.48 -12.77 0.20
CA ALA A 77 -8.78 -13.98 -0.25
C ALA A 77 -9.57 -14.72 -1.35
N ARG A 78 -10.90 -14.78 -1.21
CA ARG A 78 -11.80 -15.32 -2.23
C ARG A 78 -11.73 -14.48 -3.51
N LEU A 79 -11.73 -13.15 -3.39
CA LEU A 79 -11.61 -12.22 -4.51
C LEU A 79 -10.30 -12.40 -5.27
N ALA A 80 -9.17 -12.54 -4.56
CA ALA A 80 -7.86 -12.84 -5.15
C ALA A 80 -7.88 -14.15 -5.95
N GLN A 81 -8.47 -15.21 -5.38
CA GLN A 81 -8.57 -16.51 -6.03
C GLN A 81 -9.46 -16.46 -7.27
N GLU A 82 -10.64 -15.84 -7.17
CA GLU A 82 -11.58 -15.76 -8.27
C GLU A 82 -11.04 -14.84 -9.37
N THR A 83 -10.48 -13.68 -9.08
CA THR A 83 -9.91 -12.79 -10.12
C THR A 83 -8.66 -13.35 -10.81
N GLY A 84 -7.96 -14.30 -10.18
CA GLY A 84 -6.67 -14.80 -10.66
C GLY A 84 -5.47 -13.92 -10.25
N LEU A 85 -5.71 -12.89 -9.44
CA LEU A 85 -4.68 -12.08 -8.79
C LEU A 85 -4.21 -12.79 -7.52
N VAL A 86 -3.50 -13.90 -7.72
CA VAL A 86 -3.25 -14.94 -6.70
C VAL A 86 -2.45 -14.51 -5.47
N TYR A 87 -1.90 -13.29 -5.45
CA TYR A 87 -1.21 -12.73 -4.30
C TYR A 87 -2.10 -11.73 -3.60
N TYR A 88 -2.22 -11.84 -2.28
CA TYR A 88 -3.02 -10.89 -1.51
C TYR A 88 -2.38 -10.58 -0.15
N ASP A 89 -2.67 -9.38 0.35
CA ASP A 89 -2.32 -8.90 1.68
C ASP A 89 -3.61 -8.49 2.39
N GLN A 90 -4.08 -9.34 3.32
CA GLN A 90 -5.31 -9.12 4.10
C GLN A 90 -5.23 -7.92 5.05
N ARG A 91 -4.03 -7.44 5.38
CA ARG A 91 -3.88 -6.28 6.26
C ARG A 91 -4.08 -5.02 5.48
N ARG A 92 -3.41 -4.97 4.33
CA ARG A 92 -3.39 -3.81 3.43
C ARG A 92 -4.58 -3.80 2.45
N ASN A 93 -5.37 -4.87 2.42
CA ASN A 93 -6.46 -5.08 1.46
C ASN A 93 -5.98 -4.93 0.00
N ILE A 94 -4.88 -5.60 -0.33
CA ILE A 94 -4.30 -5.57 -1.68
C ILE A 94 -4.43 -6.96 -2.29
N ILE A 95 -4.81 -7.02 -3.56
CA ILE A 95 -4.68 -8.21 -4.41
C ILE A 95 -3.77 -7.89 -5.61
N SER A 96 -3.00 -8.86 -6.10
CA SER A 96 -1.89 -8.60 -7.00
C SER A 96 -1.55 -9.81 -7.87
N ARG A 97 -1.10 -9.53 -9.10
CA ARG A 97 -0.46 -10.50 -10.01
C ARG A 97 0.96 -10.84 -9.55
N TYR A 98 1.58 -9.99 -8.74
CA TYR A 98 2.96 -10.09 -8.27
C TYR A 98 3.05 -10.45 -6.78
N PRO A 99 4.09 -11.20 -6.36
CA PRO A 99 4.33 -11.47 -4.95
C PRO A 99 4.40 -10.19 -4.11
N LEU A 100 3.68 -10.19 -2.99
CA LEU A 100 3.67 -9.10 -2.02
C LEU A 100 4.54 -9.47 -0.81
N PHE A 101 5.37 -8.52 -0.37
CA PHE A 101 6.19 -8.62 0.83
C PHE A 101 5.82 -7.50 1.80
N ASP A 102 5.80 -7.82 3.10
CA ASP A 102 5.58 -6.82 4.14
C ASP A 102 6.74 -5.82 4.16
N SER A 103 6.44 -4.53 4.32
CA SER A 103 7.48 -3.50 4.44
C SER A 103 8.10 -3.43 5.84
N GLY A 104 7.49 -4.07 6.84
CA GLY A 104 7.94 -4.14 8.22
C GLY A 104 8.32 -5.55 8.65
N ALA A 105 8.24 -5.80 9.96
CA ALA A 105 8.60 -7.10 10.54
C ALA A 105 7.55 -8.19 10.27
N GLY A 106 6.43 -7.85 9.62
CA GLY A 106 5.24 -8.68 9.65
C GLY A 106 4.68 -8.76 11.07
N GLU A 107 4.59 -7.67 11.81
CA GLU A 107 3.64 -7.48 12.92
C GLU A 107 3.80 -6.05 13.38
N ARG A 108 2.84 -5.58 14.18
CA ARG A 108 2.95 -4.29 14.85
C ARG A 108 4.11 -4.35 15.84
N THR A 109 5.00 -3.37 15.77
CA THR A 109 6.16 -3.26 16.67
C THR A 109 6.09 -2.07 17.60
N LYS A 110 5.21 -1.10 17.29
CA LYS A 110 5.01 0.12 18.10
C LYS A 110 3.66 0.06 18.83
N PRO A 111 3.58 0.51 20.10
CA PRO A 111 2.30 0.61 20.81
C PRO A 111 1.39 1.68 20.17
N GLY A 112 0.09 1.60 20.44
CA GLY A 112 -0.93 2.55 19.97
C GLY A 112 -2.02 1.89 19.13
N THR A 113 -2.98 2.68 18.66
CA THR A 113 -3.84 2.36 17.51
C THR A 113 -3.36 3.20 16.35
N ASP A 114 -3.17 2.57 15.18
CA ASP A 114 -3.00 3.38 13.97
C ASP A 114 -4.40 3.87 13.60
N GLY A 115 -4.53 5.05 12.99
CA GLY A 115 -5.83 5.63 12.64
C GLY A 115 -6.70 4.64 11.86
N TYR A 116 -8.02 4.71 12.05
CA TYR A 116 -9.03 3.76 11.58
C TYR A 116 -8.86 3.39 10.10
N GLY A 117 -8.36 4.31 9.27
CA GLY A 117 -8.18 4.09 7.83
C GLY A 117 -6.86 3.50 7.33
N ILE A 118 -5.85 3.31 8.18
CA ILE A 118 -4.52 2.87 7.74
C ILE A 118 -4.42 1.35 7.81
N ALA A 119 -4.17 0.74 6.65
CA ALA A 119 -4.09 -0.71 6.48
C ALA A 119 -2.69 -1.29 6.83
N GLY A 120 -1.85 -0.49 7.50
CA GLY A 120 -0.47 -0.79 7.89
C GLY A 120 -0.35 -1.31 9.33
N LEU A 121 0.83 -1.84 9.68
CA LEU A 121 1.11 -2.37 11.03
C LEU A 121 1.79 -1.37 11.95
N ASP A 122 2.60 -0.52 11.35
CA ASP A 122 3.28 0.59 12.00
C ASP A 122 3.24 1.78 11.02
N PRO A 123 3.32 3.04 11.50
CA PRO A 123 3.25 4.23 10.64
C PRO A 123 4.32 4.30 9.53
N ASP A 124 5.44 3.59 9.67
CA ASP A 124 6.51 3.47 8.68
C ASP A 124 6.42 2.20 7.82
N ALA A 125 5.43 1.33 8.08
CA ALA A 125 5.22 0.05 7.42
C ALA A 125 3.83 -0.05 6.74
N VAL A 126 3.32 1.05 6.19
CA VAL A 126 1.98 1.15 5.60
C VAL A 126 1.84 0.61 4.17
N HIS A 127 2.94 0.25 3.49
CA HIS A 127 2.93 -0.27 2.13
C HIS A 127 3.32 -1.75 2.08
N ALA A 128 2.97 -2.44 1.00
CA ALA A 128 3.59 -3.71 0.62
C ALA A 128 4.63 -3.45 -0.49
N TRP A 129 5.65 -4.29 -0.56
CA TRP A 129 6.53 -4.37 -1.71
C TRP A 129 5.97 -5.38 -2.72
N ALA A 130 5.62 -4.92 -3.91
CA ALA A 130 5.23 -5.80 -5.01
C ALA A 130 6.45 -6.12 -5.88
N LEU A 131 6.81 -7.40 -6.00
CA LEU A 131 7.96 -7.87 -6.79
C LEU A 131 7.56 -8.01 -8.27
N VAL A 132 7.53 -6.88 -8.97
CA VAL A 132 7.05 -6.73 -10.37
C VAL A 132 7.99 -7.30 -11.43
N GLY A 133 9.17 -7.76 -11.04
CA GLY A 133 10.14 -8.39 -11.93
C GLY A 133 11.26 -9.06 -11.15
N HIS A 134 12.25 -9.61 -11.85
CA HIS A 134 13.37 -10.28 -11.18
C HIS A 134 14.18 -9.29 -10.34
N ASN A 135 14.04 -9.39 -9.00
CA ASN A 135 14.61 -8.44 -8.04
C ASN A 135 14.22 -6.99 -8.29
N LYS A 136 13.02 -6.76 -8.82
CA LYS A 136 12.48 -5.43 -9.13
C LYS A 136 11.19 -5.19 -8.39
N VAL A 137 11.07 -4.05 -7.72
CA VAL A 137 9.95 -3.74 -6.82
C VAL A 137 9.32 -2.38 -7.08
N VAL A 138 8.05 -2.29 -6.68
CA VAL A 138 7.32 -1.04 -6.43
C VAL A 138 6.73 -1.09 -5.02
N ALA A 139 6.50 0.08 -4.42
CA ALA A 139 5.77 0.20 -3.16
C ALA A 139 4.28 0.45 -3.43
N VAL A 140 3.39 -0.28 -2.74
CA VAL A 140 1.94 -0.14 -2.89
C VAL A 140 1.29 0.03 -1.53
N GLY A 141 0.64 1.18 -1.33
CA GLY A 141 -0.26 1.45 -0.22
C GLY A 141 -1.72 1.37 -0.65
N ASN A 142 -2.61 1.07 0.30
CA ASN A 142 -4.04 1.10 0.12
C ASN A 142 -4.71 1.60 1.40
N THR A 143 -5.83 2.31 1.29
CA THR A 143 -6.53 2.92 2.42
C THR A 143 -8.03 2.97 2.21
N HIS A 144 -8.76 3.05 3.32
CA HIS A 144 -10.14 3.47 3.38
C HIS A 144 -10.21 4.45 4.56
N LEU A 145 -10.08 5.75 4.31
CA LEU A 145 -10.06 6.75 5.38
C LEU A 145 -11.45 6.88 6.01
N THR A 146 -11.51 7.30 7.27
CA THR A 146 -12.78 7.40 7.99
C THR A 146 -13.72 8.42 7.34
N TRP A 147 -15.02 8.10 7.28
CA TRP A 147 -16.06 9.04 6.92
C TRP A 147 -16.52 9.88 8.13
N GLU A 148 -16.27 9.41 9.36
CA GLU A 148 -16.66 10.04 10.62
C GLU A 148 -15.71 11.16 11.09
N PRO A 149 -16.13 12.03 12.03
CA PRO A 149 -17.50 12.21 12.54
C PRO A 149 -18.42 12.97 11.57
N THR A 150 -17.88 13.49 10.47
CA THR A 150 -18.62 14.25 9.47
C THR A 150 -17.93 14.14 8.11
N TYR A 151 -18.70 14.22 7.03
CA TYR A 151 -18.20 14.31 5.66
C TYR A 151 -18.13 15.78 5.24
N GLY A 152 -16.95 16.26 4.83
CA GLY A 152 -16.72 17.68 4.58
C GLY A 152 -17.69 18.32 3.56
N PRO A 153 -18.02 17.68 2.43
CA PRO A 153 -19.00 18.20 1.49
C PRO A 153 -20.40 18.39 2.07
N ASP A 154 -20.82 17.56 3.03
CA ASP A 154 -22.11 17.72 3.71
C ASP A 154 -22.10 18.97 4.59
N MET A 155 -21.00 19.21 5.32
CA MET A 155 -20.84 20.46 6.07
C MET A 155 -20.95 21.69 5.16
N VAL A 156 -20.41 21.63 3.94
CA VAL A 156 -20.54 22.72 2.95
C VAL A 156 -22.00 22.89 2.52
N ALA A 157 -22.71 21.79 2.26
CA ALA A 157 -24.13 21.81 1.90
C ALA A 157 -24.99 22.43 3.02
N GLU A 158 -24.64 22.15 4.27
CA GLU A 158 -25.26 22.71 5.49
C GLU A 158 -24.87 24.17 5.78
N GLY A 159 -23.96 24.75 5.00
CA GLY A 159 -23.60 26.16 5.07
C GLY A 159 -22.42 26.50 5.97
N SER A 160 -21.61 25.50 6.36
CA SER A 160 -20.37 25.71 7.10
C SER A 160 -19.36 26.53 6.30
N SER A 161 -18.46 27.24 6.99
CA SER A 161 -17.39 28.01 6.34
C SER A 161 -16.25 27.09 5.85
N ALA A 162 -15.44 27.57 4.90
CA ALA A 162 -14.26 26.83 4.44
C ALA A 162 -13.28 26.51 5.59
N GLU A 163 -13.17 27.41 6.57
CA GLU A 163 -12.30 27.28 7.73
C GLU A 163 -12.79 26.15 8.66
N ASP A 164 -14.10 26.07 8.91
CA ASP A 164 -14.70 25.02 9.74
C ASP A 164 -14.57 23.64 9.09
N VAL A 165 -14.79 23.55 7.78
CA VAL A 165 -14.65 22.29 7.01
C VAL A 165 -13.20 21.81 7.06
N VAL A 166 -12.23 22.69 6.81
CA VAL A 166 -10.80 22.35 6.91
C VAL A 166 -10.40 21.96 8.33
N ALA A 167 -10.97 22.62 9.36
CA ALA A 167 -10.71 22.26 10.74
C ALA A 167 -11.25 20.86 11.08
N ALA A 168 -12.45 20.51 10.62
CA ALA A 168 -13.03 19.19 10.81
C ALA A 168 -12.24 18.08 10.07
N GLU A 169 -11.91 18.29 8.79
CA GLU A 169 -11.05 17.36 8.02
C GLU A 169 -9.71 17.10 8.71
N ASN A 170 -9.10 18.13 9.31
CA ASN A 170 -7.82 18.00 10.02
C ASN A 170 -7.94 17.31 11.40
N GLN A 171 -9.14 17.13 11.95
CA GLN A 171 -9.36 16.36 13.18
C GLN A 171 -9.45 14.86 12.92
N SER A 172 -9.84 14.44 11.70
CA SER A 172 -9.94 13.04 11.29
C SER A 172 -8.99 12.70 10.13
N ARG A 173 -9.45 12.75 8.89
CA ARG A 173 -8.75 12.26 7.69
C ARG A 173 -7.40 12.93 7.45
N GLY A 174 -7.25 14.20 7.82
CA GLY A 174 -5.97 14.92 7.76
C GLY A 174 -4.90 14.35 8.70
N VAL A 175 -5.28 13.65 9.77
CA VAL A 175 -4.36 12.87 10.61
C VAL A 175 -4.06 11.52 9.98
N GLU A 176 -5.09 10.82 9.51
CA GLU A 176 -4.99 9.47 8.96
C GLU A 176 -4.18 9.38 7.68
N VAL A 177 -4.20 10.42 6.84
CA VAL A 177 -3.43 10.44 5.58
C VAL A 177 -1.91 10.52 5.80
N LYS A 178 -1.45 11.03 6.96
CA LYS A 178 -0.02 11.37 7.15
C LYS A 178 0.92 10.20 6.91
N PRO A 179 0.69 8.99 7.45
CA PRO A 179 1.59 7.85 7.21
C PRO A 179 1.64 7.41 5.75
N LEU A 180 0.54 7.58 5.00
CA LEU A 180 0.50 7.32 3.55
C LEU A 180 1.28 8.39 2.79
N ALA A 181 1.11 9.67 3.16
CA ALA A 181 1.83 10.78 2.55
C ALA A 181 3.35 10.68 2.75
N GLU A 182 3.81 10.15 3.89
CA GLU A 182 5.23 9.89 4.15
C GLU A 182 5.87 8.92 3.15
N LEU A 183 5.10 8.07 2.48
CA LEU A 183 5.61 7.21 1.40
C LEU A 183 6.17 8.02 0.22
N GLY A 184 5.81 9.30 0.07
CA GLY A 184 6.40 10.20 -0.92
C GLY A 184 7.92 10.31 -0.81
N ARG A 185 8.50 10.07 0.38
CA ARG A 185 9.95 9.97 0.58
C ARG A 185 10.59 8.83 -0.22
N LEU A 186 9.87 7.70 -0.41
CA LEU A 186 10.34 6.60 -1.23
C LEU A 186 10.41 7.04 -2.70
N GLY A 187 9.37 7.74 -3.16
CA GLY A 187 9.35 8.40 -4.48
C GLY A 187 10.56 9.30 -4.72
N LYS A 188 10.86 10.18 -3.75
CA LYS A 188 12.03 11.07 -3.79
C LYS A 188 13.37 10.31 -3.80
N SER A 189 13.40 9.09 -3.26
CA SER A 189 14.57 8.19 -3.29
C SER A 189 14.67 7.31 -4.55
N GLY A 190 13.81 7.54 -5.55
CA GLY A 190 13.83 6.80 -6.82
C GLY A 190 13.05 5.48 -6.80
N ILE A 191 12.20 5.25 -5.80
CA ILE A 191 11.33 4.07 -5.71
C ILE A 191 9.94 4.43 -6.24
N PRO A 192 9.38 3.72 -7.24
CA PRO A 192 7.99 3.90 -7.63
C PRO A 192 7.04 3.59 -6.48
N VAL A 193 6.10 4.50 -6.24
CA VAL A 193 5.08 4.35 -5.20
C VAL A 193 3.70 4.51 -5.83
N PHE A 194 2.76 3.67 -5.39
CA PHE A 194 1.35 3.80 -5.67
C PHE A 194 0.58 3.80 -4.36
N VAL A 195 -0.36 4.72 -4.20
CA VAL A 195 -1.31 4.71 -3.09
C VAL A 195 -2.72 4.74 -3.67
N THR A 196 -3.47 3.72 -3.35
CA THR A 196 -4.86 3.53 -3.75
C THR A 196 -5.77 3.74 -2.54
N GLY A 197 -7.05 3.98 -2.77
CA GLY A 197 -8.00 4.06 -1.68
C GLY A 197 -9.24 4.87 -1.98
N ASP A 198 -10.22 4.65 -1.12
CA ASP A 198 -11.27 5.60 -0.80
C ASP A 198 -10.73 6.51 0.31
N PHE A 199 -10.56 7.79 0.00
CA PHE A 199 -10.02 8.76 0.93
C PHE A 199 -11.10 9.50 1.72
N ASN A 200 -12.39 9.24 1.44
CA ASN A 200 -13.52 9.96 2.04
C ASN A 200 -13.33 11.50 2.06
N SER A 201 -12.59 12.02 1.08
CA SER A 201 -12.20 13.43 1.01
C SER A 201 -12.03 13.84 -0.46
N PRO A 202 -12.71 14.91 -0.92
CA PRO A 202 -12.54 15.40 -2.27
C PRO A 202 -11.15 15.99 -2.53
N SER A 203 -10.89 16.34 -3.79
CA SER A 203 -9.61 16.91 -4.21
C SER A 203 -9.64 18.44 -4.18
N HIS A 204 -8.55 19.05 -3.69
CA HIS A 204 -8.30 20.48 -3.87
C HIS A 204 -8.21 20.88 -5.35
N LEU A 205 -7.96 19.93 -6.25
CA LEU A 205 -7.99 20.11 -7.70
C LEU A 205 -9.41 20.06 -8.29
N ASP A 206 -10.38 19.48 -7.57
CA ASP A 206 -11.78 19.37 -8.03
C ASP A 206 -12.70 20.42 -7.39
N TRP A 207 -12.26 21.05 -6.30
CA TRP A 207 -12.99 22.10 -5.59
C TRP A 207 -12.32 23.46 -5.85
N THR A 208 -12.49 23.94 -7.08
CA THR A 208 -11.92 25.21 -7.56
C THR A 208 -13.01 26.26 -7.80
N ALA A 209 -12.60 27.52 -7.98
CA ALA A 209 -13.54 28.59 -8.33
C ALA A 209 -14.28 28.31 -9.65
N ALA A 210 -13.60 27.71 -10.64
CA ALA A 210 -14.21 27.35 -11.92
C ALA A 210 -15.30 26.26 -11.77
N MET A 211 -15.14 25.36 -10.79
CA MET A 211 -16.07 24.26 -10.55
C MET A 211 -17.39 24.71 -9.94
N GLN A 212 -17.47 25.88 -9.30
CA GLN A 212 -18.74 26.44 -8.80
C GLN A 212 -19.78 26.64 -9.92
N ALA A 213 -19.32 26.95 -11.14
CA ALA A 213 -20.21 27.11 -12.29
C ALA A 213 -20.67 25.78 -12.90
N VAL A 214 -20.00 24.67 -12.57
CA VAL A 214 -20.23 23.33 -13.16
C VAL A 214 -20.91 22.38 -12.18
N ARG A 215 -20.59 22.50 -10.88
CA ARG A 215 -21.09 21.66 -9.80
C ARG A 215 -21.71 22.55 -8.71
N PRO A 216 -23.05 22.57 -8.58
CA PRO A 216 -23.74 23.31 -7.53
C PRO A 216 -23.35 22.92 -6.09
N ALA A 217 -22.81 21.71 -5.90
CA ALA A 217 -22.27 21.26 -4.61
C ALA A 217 -21.02 22.05 -4.17
N VAL A 218 -20.21 22.53 -5.13
CA VAL A 218 -19.02 23.35 -4.84
C VAL A 218 -19.48 24.78 -4.59
N LYS A 219 -19.59 25.19 -3.32
CA LYS A 219 -20.01 26.56 -2.93
C LYS A 219 -18.86 27.56 -2.90
N TYR A 220 -17.65 27.09 -2.65
CA TYR A 220 -16.42 27.87 -2.62
C TYR A 220 -15.23 26.94 -2.93
N PRO A 221 -14.09 27.47 -3.42
CA PRO A 221 -12.89 26.65 -3.55
C PRO A 221 -12.42 26.19 -2.17
N LEU A 222 -11.96 24.95 -2.06
CA LEU A 222 -11.45 24.40 -0.80
C LEU A 222 -10.12 23.67 -1.03
N GLN A 223 -9.14 23.99 -0.18
CA GLN A 223 -7.89 23.26 -0.09
C GLN A 223 -8.07 22.05 0.82
N TRP A 224 -8.61 20.96 0.27
CA TRP A 224 -8.86 19.71 1.00
C TRP A 224 -7.57 19.16 1.64
N PRO A 225 -7.48 19.06 2.99
CA PRO A 225 -6.22 18.76 3.68
C PRO A 225 -5.56 17.45 3.24
N VAL A 226 -6.37 16.43 2.95
CA VAL A 226 -5.90 15.11 2.53
C VAL A 226 -5.10 15.19 1.24
N THR A 227 -5.70 15.72 0.18
CA THR A 227 -5.08 15.75 -1.15
C THR A 227 -3.98 16.80 -1.26
N VAL A 228 -4.08 17.91 -0.51
CA VAL A 228 -2.98 18.89 -0.37
C VAL A 228 -1.76 18.25 0.28
N THR A 229 -1.96 17.44 1.32
CA THR A 229 -0.87 16.74 2.01
C THR A 229 -0.19 15.72 1.09
N MET A 230 -0.98 14.94 0.34
CA MET A 230 -0.44 13.99 -0.65
C MET A 230 0.40 14.70 -1.72
N GLU A 231 -0.10 15.79 -2.31
CA GLU A 231 0.65 16.56 -3.32
C GLU A 231 1.95 17.13 -2.72
N ALA A 232 1.88 17.73 -1.53
CA ALA A 232 3.03 18.33 -0.86
C ALA A 232 4.16 17.33 -0.56
N THR A 233 3.86 16.04 -0.39
CA THR A 233 4.88 15.00 -0.18
C THR A 233 5.42 14.41 -1.48
N GLY A 234 4.92 14.84 -2.63
CA GLY A 234 5.42 14.48 -3.96
C GLY A 234 4.56 13.44 -4.69
N PHE A 235 3.35 13.16 -4.21
CA PHE A 235 2.38 12.37 -4.97
C PHE A 235 1.72 13.19 -6.07
N ARG A 236 1.33 12.48 -7.12
CA ARG A 236 0.59 13.02 -8.26
C ARG A 236 -0.70 12.22 -8.42
N ASP A 237 -1.80 12.92 -8.63
CA ASP A 237 -3.12 12.35 -8.89
C ASP A 237 -3.20 11.87 -10.35
N SER A 238 -3.18 10.55 -10.57
CA SER A 238 -3.13 10.01 -11.94
C SER A 238 -4.35 10.37 -12.78
N TYR A 239 -5.52 10.57 -12.16
CA TYR A 239 -6.72 10.99 -12.88
C TYR A 239 -6.59 12.43 -13.38
N ARG A 240 -6.03 13.33 -12.56
CA ARG A 240 -5.79 14.73 -12.95
C ARG A 240 -4.57 14.92 -13.84
N GLU A 241 -3.59 14.02 -13.81
CA GLU A 241 -2.55 13.96 -14.85
C GLU A 241 -3.16 13.62 -16.23
N ALA A 242 -4.14 12.70 -16.28
CA ALA A 242 -4.82 12.33 -17.51
C ALA A 242 -5.87 13.36 -17.96
N PHE A 243 -6.57 13.99 -17.01
CA PHE A 243 -7.64 14.97 -17.25
C PHE A 243 -7.43 16.23 -16.41
N PRO A 244 -6.56 17.16 -16.83
CA PRO A 244 -6.18 18.31 -16.01
C PRO A 244 -7.30 19.32 -15.74
N ASP A 245 -8.31 19.40 -16.62
CA ASP A 245 -9.43 20.33 -16.47
C ASP A 245 -10.63 19.64 -15.77
N PRO A 246 -10.87 19.92 -14.48
CA PRO A 246 -11.97 19.30 -13.73
C PRO A 246 -13.35 19.75 -14.25
N THR A 247 -13.44 20.87 -14.98
CA THR A 247 -14.71 21.35 -15.54
C THR A 247 -15.18 20.52 -16.73
N LYS A 248 -14.26 19.80 -17.39
CA LYS A 248 -14.55 18.94 -18.55
C LYS A 248 -14.78 17.50 -18.15
N LYS A 249 -13.96 17.00 -17.24
CA LYS A 249 -14.07 15.63 -16.74
C LYS A 249 -13.99 15.60 -15.21
N PRO A 250 -15.09 15.93 -14.51
CA PRO A 250 -15.16 15.84 -13.04
C PRO A 250 -14.78 14.46 -12.50
N GLY A 251 -15.19 13.37 -13.16
CA GLY A 251 -14.76 12.02 -12.77
C GLY A 251 -15.25 11.58 -11.39
N LEU A 252 -16.48 11.92 -11.04
CA LEU A 252 -17.06 11.62 -9.73
C LEU A 252 -17.10 10.10 -9.51
N THR A 253 -16.69 9.65 -8.32
CA THR A 253 -16.60 8.23 -7.99
C THR A 253 -17.64 7.80 -6.96
N TRP A 254 -18.15 8.72 -6.16
CA TRP A 254 -19.15 8.43 -5.13
C TRP A 254 -20.09 9.63 -4.87
N PRO A 255 -21.35 9.42 -4.44
CA PRO A 255 -22.01 8.13 -4.45
C PRO A 255 -22.56 7.80 -5.84
N LEU A 256 -22.59 6.52 -6.18
CA LEU A 256 -23.52 5.99 -7.15
C LEU A 256 -24.86 5.79 -6.44
N VAL A 257 -25.91 6.19 -7.13
CA VAL A 257 -27.25 6.17 -6.59
C VAL A 257 -27.78 4.73 -6.65
N ALA A 258 -27.75 4.02 -5.53
CA ALA A 258 -28.47 2.74 -5.40
C ALA A 258 -29.99 2.93 -5.35
N ASP A 259 -30.46 4.05 -4.76
CA ASP A 259 -31.86 4.50 -4.79
C ASP A 259 -31.94 6.04 -4.96
N PRO A 260 -32.49 6.53 -6.09
CA PRO A 260 -32.65 7.96 -6.37
C PRO A 260 -33.45 8.74 -5.34
N ALA A 261 -34.30 8.08 -4.55
CA ALA A 261 -35.11 8.73 -3.53
C ALA A 261 -34.34 9.06 -2.24
N PHE A 262 -33.20 8.41 -1.99
CA PHE A 262 -32.44 8.57 -0.73
C PHE A 262 -31.16 9.41 -0.87
N MET A 263 -30.63 9.53 -2.09
CA MET A 263 -29.27 10.06 -2.31
C MET A 263 -29.23 11.31 -3.21
N SER A 264 -30.37 11.79 -3.72
CA SER A 264 -30.41 12.95 -4.64
C SER A 264 -29.95 14.27 -4.00
N GLU A 265 -29.88 14.33 -2.67
CA GLU A 265 -29.44 15.51 -1.90
C GLU A 265 -27.95 15.47 -1.53
N TRP A 266 -27.26 14.35 -1.77
CA TRP A 266 -25.87 14.16 -1.36
C TRP A 266 -24.90 14.81 -2.34
N ALA A 267 -23.75 15.26 -1.85
CA ALA A 267 -22.69 15.75 -2.72
C ALA A 267 -22.01 14.57 -3.44
N HIS A 268 -22.09 14.56 -4.78
CA HIS A 268 -21.34 13.58 -5.59
C HIS A 268 -19.93 14.07 -5.82
N ASP A 269 -18.92 13.39 -5.29
CA ASP A 269 -17.52 13.77 -5.34
C ASP A 269 -16.62 12.66 -5.90
N ARG A 270 -15.41 13.06 -6.27
CA ARG A 270 -14.33 12.12 -6.56
C ARG A 270 -13.55 11.95 -5.27
N ILE A 271 -13.65 10.77 -4.66
CA ILE A 271 -13.01 10.43 -3.38
C ILE A 271 -12.15 9.16 -3.46
N ASP A 272 -12.24 8.45 -4.57
CA ASP A 272 -11.40 7.28 -4.86
C ASP A 272 -10.23 7.70 -5.75
N TYR A 273 -9.01 7.29 -5.39
CA TYR A 273 -7.79 7.75 -6.05
C TYR A 273 -6.80 6.63 -6.35
N VAL A 274 -6.03 6.84 -7.41
CA VAL A 274 -4.73 6.18 -7.62
C VAL A 274 -3.66 7.28 -7.66
N PHE A 275 -3.00 7.51 -6.53
CA PHE A 275 -1.86 8.42 -6.42
C PHE A 275 -0.56 7.70 -6.80
N THR A 276 0.37 8.42 -7.42
CA THR A 276 1.70 7.89 -7.77
C THR A 276 2.84 8.85 -7.40
N ALA A 277 4.02 8.31 -7.06
CA ALA A 277 5.25 9.06 -6.84
C ALA A 277 6.48 8.29 -7.35
N GLY A 278 7.62 8.99 -7.46
CA GLY A 278 8.86 8.40 -7.99
C GLY A 278 8.87 8.28 -9.52
N PRO A 279 9.71 7.39 -10.08
CA PRO A 279 9.92 7.28 -11.52
C PRO A 279 8.77 6.50 -12.20
N THR A 280 7.61 7.17 -12.26
CA THR A 280 6.39 6.71 -12.90
C THR A 280 5.87 7.76 -13.87
N LYS A 281 5.20 7.33 -14.93
CA LYS A 281 4.47 8.20 -15.86
C LYS A 281 3.07 7.63 -16.07
N THR A 282 2.04 8.42 -15.75
CA THR A 282 0.66 8.07 -16.08
C THR A 282 0.50 8.06 -17.61
N LEU A 283 0.07 6.92 -18.14
CA LEU A 283 -0.24 6.75 -19.56
C LEU A 283 -1.74 6.87 -19.82
N LYS A 284 -2.55 6.40 -18.86
CA LYS A 284 -4.01 6.38 -18.94
C LYS A 284 -4.60 6.36 -17.53
N SER A 285 -5.75 6.99 -17.34
CA SER A 285 -6.59 6.82 -16.16
C SER A 285 -8.04 6.74 -16.63
N GLU A 286 -8.81 5.84 -16.05
CA GLU A 286 -10.18 5.50 -16.46
C GLU A 286 -11.07 5.31 -15.25
N ILE A 287 -12.32 5.77 -15.40
CA ILE A 287 -13.40 5.44 -14.47
C ILE A 287 -14.15 4.22 -15.01
N ILE A 288 -14.24 3.18 -14.20
CA ILE A 288 -15.05 2.00 -14.48
C ILE A 288 -16.31 2.09 -13.62
N GLY A 289 -17.47 2.02 -14.24
CA GLY A 289 -18.73 2.36 -13.60
C GLY A 289 -19.94 1.79 -14.31
N GLU A 290 -21.10 2.28 -13.91
CA GLU A 290 -22.39 1.92 -14.47
C GLU A 290 -22.60 2.44 -15.90
N VAL A 291 -23.45 1.73 -16.66
CA VAL A 291 -23.86 2.13 -18.02
C VAL A 291 -24.55 3.49 -18.00
N GLY A 292 -24.13 4.40 -18.89
CA GLY A 292 -24.67 5.76 -19.00
C GLY A 292 -24.16 6.72 -17.93
N GLY A 293 -23.28 6.27 -17.02
CA GLY A 293 -22.69 7.11 -15.99
C GLY A 293 -21.83 8.22 -16.60
N LYS A 294 -22.00 9.46 -16.10
CA LYS A 294 -21.19 10.59 -16.57
C LYS A 294 -19.71 10.36 -16.24
N ASP A 295 -18.86 10.60 -17.24
CA ASP A 295 -17.40 10.42 -17.22
C ASP A 295 -16.92 8.97 -17.02
N VAL A 296 -17.83 7.98 -17.09
CA VAL A 296 -17.47 6.55 -17.10
C VAL A 296 -16.81 6.22 -18.44
N ASP A 297 -15.59 5.71 -18.38
CA ASP A 297 -14.80 5.30 -19.55
C ASP A 297 -15.08 3.85 -19.93
N VAL A 298 -15.32 3.00 -18.92
CA VAL A 298 -15.64 1.58 -19.09
C VAL A 298 -16.96 1.29 -18.37
N GLU A 299 -18.01 1.11 -19.17
CA GLU A 299 -19.34 0.82 -18.69
C GLU A 299 -19.51 -0.67 -18.38
N VAL A 300 -20.18 -0.97 -17.27
CA VAL A 300 -20.48 -2.33 -16.84
C VAL A 300 -21.96 -2.44 -16.51
N GLU A 301 -22.63 -3.42 -17.12
CA GLU A 301 -24.00 -3.80 -16.76
C GLU A 301 -24.03 -4.42 -15.37
N ARG A 302 -25.04 -4.04 -14.56
CA ARG A 302 -25.17 -4.43 -13.15
C ARG A 302 -23.91 -4.09 -12.34
N TYR A 303 -23.50 -2.82 -12.41
CA TYR A 303 -22.34 -2.34 -11.68
C TYR A 303 -22.50 -2.59 -10.16
N PRO A 304 -21.55 -3.27 -9.50
CA PRO A 304 -21.78 -3.91 -8.20
C PRO A 304 -21.27 -3.10 -7.00
N SER A 305 -21.26 -1.77 -7.07
CA SER A 305 -20.79 -0.92 -5.97
C SER A 305 -21.44 0.47 -6.03
N ASP A 306 -21.52 1.13 -4.89
CA ASP A 306 -21.84 2.55 -4.78
C ASP A 306 -20.61 3.46 -5.08
N HIS A 307 -19.44 2.87 -5.35
CA HIS A 307 -18.23 3.57 -5.80
C HIS A 307 -17.79 3.13 -7.20
N ARG A 308 -17.44 4.10 -8.06
CA ARG A 308 -16.76 3.82 -9.34
C ARG A 308 -15.31 3.48 -9.11
N ALA A 309 -14.81 2.44 -9.76
CA ALA A 309 -13.41 2.08 -9.68
C ALA A 309 -12.56 3.03 -10.52
N VAL A 310 -11.35 3.30 -10.04
CA VAL A 310 -10.35 4.08 -10.77
C VAL A 310 -9.23 3.14 -11.22
N LEU A 311 -9.05 2.99 -12.54
CA LEU A 311 -7.97 2.20 -13.13
C LEU A 311 -6.98 3.13 -13.83
N SER A 312 -5.72 3.09 -13.40
CA SER A 312 -4.65 3.86 -14.04
C SER A 312 -3.54 2.95 -14.56
N THR A 313 -3.09 3.24 -15.78
CA THR A 313 -1.98 2.55 -16.45
C THR A 313 -0.75 3.44 -16.43
N PHE A 314 0.39 2.87 -16.05
CA PHE A 314 1.65 3.59 -15.89
C PHE A 314 2.77 2.95 -16.68
N SER A 315 3.69 3.78 -17.18
CA SER A 315 5.08 3.37 -17.45
C SER A 315 5.87 3.54 -16.16
N VAL A 316 6.58 2.50 -15.73
CA VAL A 316 7.23 2.45 -14.42
C VAL A 316 8.67 1.99 -14.57
N GLU A 317 9.63 2.70 -13.99
CA GLU A 317 11.00 2.20 -13.81
C GLU A 317 11.12 1.54 -12.42
N PRO A 318 11.04 0.20 -12.30
CA PRO A 318 11.04 -0.44 -10.99
C PRO A 318 12.38 -0.29 -10.26
N ALA A 319 12.32 -0.12 -8.94
CA ALA A 319 13.52 -0.07 -8.11
C ALA A 319 14.11 -1.47 -7.91
N ASP A 320 15.40 -1.54 -7.59
CA ASP A 320 16.00 -2.78 -7.12
C ASP A 320 15.40 -3.20 -5.77
N ALA A 321 15.02 -4.46 -5.67
CA ALA A 321 14.59 -5.06 -4.42
C ALA A 321 15.74 -5.01 -3.40
N LYS A 322 15.41 -4.84 -2.13
CA LYS A 322 16.31 -5.23 -1.03
C LYS A 322 16.12 -6.72 -0.73
N PRO A 323 17.00 -7.35 0.08
CA PRO A 323 16.70 -8.65 0.65
C PRO A 323 15.35 -8.63 1.37
N MET A 324 14.45 -9.51 1.00
CA MET A 324 13.09 -9.60 1.57
C MET A 324 12.67 -11.05 1.71
N ILE A 325 11.84 -11.33 2.70
CA ILE A 325 11.26 -12.66 2.94
C ILE A 325 9.81 -12.51 3.39
N SER A 326 8.93 -13.40 2.95
CA SER A 326 7.52 -13.43 3.34
C SER A 326 7.05 -14.87 3.56
N VAL A 327 6.13 -15.09 4.50
CA VAL A 327 5.45 -16.37 4.72
C VAL A 327 3.99 -16.27 4.28
N GLN A 328 3.52 -17.25 3.50
CA GLN A 328 2.17 -17.28 2.93
C GLN A 328 1.48 -18.64 3.18
N PRO A 329 0.30 -18.68 3.84
CA PRO A 329 -0.33 -17.56 4.56
C PRO A 329 0.49 -17.18 5.80
N ARG A 330 0.21 -16.00 6.36
CA ARG A 330 0.90 -15.52 7.56
C ARG A 330 0.55 -16.33 8.83
N ARG A 331 -0.73 -16.66 8.98
CA ARG A 331 -1.24 -17.56 10.01
C ARG A 331 -1.42 -18.92 9.34
N VAL A 332 -0.54 -19.88 9.65
CA VAL A 332 -0.55 -21.21 9.05
C VAL A 332 -1.20 -22.17 10.04
N MET A 333 -2.15 -23.00 9.62
CA MET A 333 -2.69 -24.01 10.54
C MET A 333 -1.66 -25.12 10.76
N GLN A 334 -1.60 -25.66 11.97
CA GLN A 334 -0.71 -26.76 12.29
C GLN A 334 -1.06 -27.99 11.42
N GLY A 335 -0.03 -28.64 10.88
CA GLY A 335 -0.18 -29.76 9.92
C GLY A 335 -0.30 -29.33 8.45
N GLU A 336 -0.54 -28.05 8.16
CA GLU A 336 -0.65 -27.55 6.79
C GLU A 336 0.70 -27.24 6.13
N ARG A 337 0.62 -26.81 4.87
CA ARG A 337 1.77 -26.35 4.08
C ARG A 337 1.72 -24.84 3.96
N PHE A 338 2.91 -24.24 3.90
CA PHE A 338 3.07 -22.81 3.67
C PHE A 338 4.20 -22.56 2.67
N PHE A 339 4.24 -21.34 2.15
CA PHE A 339 5.30 -20.89 1.28
C PHE A 339 6.17 -19.85 1.98
N ILE A 340 7.48 -20.01 1.86
CA ILE A 340 8.42 -18.93 2.04
C ILE A 340 8.72 -18.35 0.67
N ARG A 341 8.53 -17.05 0.49
CA ARG A 341 9.02 -16.32 -0.68
C ARG A 341 10.14 -15.41 -0.28
N TYR A 342 11.03 -15.13 -1.22
CA TYR A 342 12.17 -14.27 -0.97
C TYR A 342 12.55 -13.44 -2.20
N ALA A 343 13.22 -12.33 -1.97
CA ALA A 343 14.01 -11.63 -2.97
C ALA A 343 15.42 -11.48 -2.40
N LEU A 344 16.44 -11.89 -3.15
CA LEU A 344 17.84 -11.79 -2.72
C LEU A 344 18.72 -11.39 -3.91
N PRO A 345 18.73 -10.09 -4.26
CA PRO A 345 19.51 -9.60 -5.40
C PRO A 345 21.01 -9.88 -5.23
N GLY A 346 21.65 -10.32 -6.31
CA GLY A 346 23.11 -10.51 -6.39
C GLY A 346 23.63 -11.83 -5.80
N ALA A 347 22.85 -12.51 -4.95
CA ALA A 347 23.24 -13.81 -4.43
C ALA A 347 23.00 -14.91 -5.47
N LYS A 348 23.90 -15.90 -5.49
CA LYS A 348 23.74 -17.13 -6.30
C LYS A 348 23.13 -18.28 -5.52
N ARG A 349 23.20 -18.20 -4.21
CA ARG A 349 22.73 -19.20 -3.27
C ARG A 349 22.03 -18.51 -2.11
N PHE A 350 21.11 -19.21 -1.48
CA PHE A 350 20.35 -18.65 -0.38
C PHE A 350 19.98 -19.74 0.62
N THR A 351 19.81 -19.32 1.87
CA THR A 351 19.30 -20.17 2.94
C THR A 351 18.05 -19.50 3.50
N ALA A 352 17.00 -20.27 3.72
CA ALA A 352 15.78 -19.78 4.36
C ALA A 352 15.38 -20.72 5.49
N LEU A 353 15.28 -20.18 6.71
CA LEU A 353 15.07 -20.96 7.93
C LEU A 353 13.84 -20.48 8.68
N VAL A 354 13.14 -21.42 9.30
CA VAL A 354 12.10 -21.15 10.28
C VAL A 354 12.65 -21.45 11.66
N VAL A 355 12.62 -20.46 12.53
CA VAL A 355 13.12 -20.53 13.91
C VAL A 355 12.00 -20.13 14.88
N PRO A 356 12.03 -20.59 16.14
CA PRO A 356 11.19 -20.00 17.19
C PRO A 356 11.33 -18.47 17.21
N ARG A 357 10.31 -17.76 17.68
CA ARG A 357 10.34 -16.28 17.77
C ARG A 357 11.66 -15.76 18.35
N ASP A 358 12.32 -14.86 17.61
CA ASP A 358 13.61 -14.25 17.93
C ASP A 358 14.76 -15.26 18.13
N GLY A 359 14.60 -16.48 17.61
CA GLY A 359 15.61 -17.52 17.57
C GLY A 359 16.73 -17.25 16.58
N LYS A 360 17.84 -17.95 16.77
CA LYS A 360 19.04 -17.91 15.92
C LYS A 360 19.00 -18.98 14.82
N PRO A 361 19.77 -18.85 13.73
CA PRO A 361 19.85 -19.85 12.66
C PRO A 361 20.09 -21.30 13.15
N GLU A 362 20.99 -21.50 14.11
CA GLU A 362 21.24 -22.81 14.75
C GLU A 362 20.03 -23.44 15.46
N GLN A 363 18.95 -22.68 15.68
CA GLN A 363 17.69 -23.16 16.28
C GLN A 363 16.62 -23.45 15.21
N ALA A 364 17.01 -23.55 13.93
CA ALA A 364 16.09 -23.81 12.84
C ALA A 364 15.32 -25.12 13.03
N LEU A 365 14.01 -25.05 12.89
CA LEU A 365 13.08 -26.18 12.96
C LEU A 365 12.84 -26.79 11.57
N THR A 366 12.83 -25.95 10.55
CA THR A 366 12.70 -26.34 9.15
C THR A 366 13.28 -25.25 8.26
N GLY A 367 13.46 -25.54 6.98
CA GLY A 367 14.01 -24.61 6.02
C GLY A 367 14.75 -25.30 4.90
N VAL A 368 15.48 -24.50 4.13
CA VAL A 368 16.41 -24.98 3.10
C VAL A 368 17.77 -24.32 3.31
N ASN A 369 18.82 -25.05 2.98
CA ASN A 369 20.19 -24.61 3.20
C ASN A 369 20.94 -24.55 1.87
N ASP A 370 21.56 -23.40 1.62
CA ASP A 370 22.48 -23.19 0.51
C ASP A 370 21.89 -23.57 -0.86
N GLU A 371 20.61 -23.27 -1.08
CA GLU A 371 19.91 -23.58 -2.32
C GLU A 371 20.32 -22.62 -3.44
N THR A 372 20.32 -23.08 -4.68
CA THR A 372 20.61 -22.18 -5.82
C THR A 372 19.48 -21.19 -6.04
N THR A 373 19.80 -19.91 -6.17
CA THR A 373 18.81 -18.89 -6.54
C THR A 373 18.36 -19.13 -7.99
N GLY A 374 17.12 -19.55 -8.18
CA GLY A 374 16.50 -19.71 -9.49
C GLY A 374 15.45 -18.63 -9.78
N TYR A 375 14.74 -18.75 -10.90
CA TYR A 375 13.55 -17.94 -11.19
C TYR A 375 12.39 -18.16 -10.20
N ARG A 376 12.43 -19.25 -9.42
CA ARG A 376 11.40 -19.60 -8.44
C ARG A 376 11.77 -19.02 -7.07
N ASN A 377 11.22 -17.85 -6.78
CA ASN A 377 11.35 -17.15 -5.51
C ASN A 377 10.40 -17.70 -4.42
N GLY A 378 10.27 -19.03 -4.32
CA GLY A 378 9.27 -19.65 -3.46
C GLY A 378 9.63 -21.08 -3.08
N ILE A 379 9.69 -21.35 -1.77
CA ILE A 379 9.90 -22.66 -1.17
C ILE A 379 8.58 -23.08 -0.52
N ARG A 380 8.19 -24.34 -0.74
CA ARG A 380 7.05 -24.93 -0.03
C ARG A 380 7.57 -25.74 1.15
N LEU A 381 7.11 -25.42 2.35
CA LEU A 381 7.41 -26.11 3.60
C LEU A 381 6.12 -26.62 4.25
N SER A 382 6.24 -27.36 5.35
CA SER A 382 5.11 -27.86 6.14
C SER A 382 5.33 -27.58 7.62
N THR A 383 4.23 -27.35 8.34
CA THR A 383 4.22 -27.23 9.80
C THR A 383 4.18 -28.59 10.51
N LEU A 384 4.30 -29.71 9.78
CA LEU A 384 4.38 -31.04 10.39
C LEU A 384 5.60 -31.12 11.34
N GLY A 385 5.34 -31.39 12.62
CA GLY A 385 6.36 -31.40 13.67
C GLY A 385 6.72 -30.03 14.24
N ILE A 386 6.08 -28.95 13.80
CA ILE A 386 6.22 -27.60 14.35
C ILE A 386 5.04 -27.35 15.31
N PRO A 387 5.28 -27.10 16.61
CA PRO A 387 4.21 -26.76 17.56
C PRO A 387 3.44 -25.49 17.17
N ALA A 388 2.21 -25.33 17.64
CA ALA A 388 1.54 -24.04 17.58
C ALA A 388 2.36 -22.97 18.34
N GLY A 389 2.42 -21.75 17.79
CA GLY A 389 3.23 -20.68 18.37
C GLY A 389 3.64 -19.61 17.38
N ASN A 390 4.55 -18.74 17.84
CA ASN A 390 5.08 -17.62 17.08
C ASN A 390 6.49 -17.93 16.58
N TYR A 391 6.75 -17.60 15.31
CA TYR A 391 7.98 -17.96 14.62
C TYR A 391 8.53 -16.79 13.81
N ASP A 392 9.82 -16.87 13.50
CA ASP A 392 10.49 -16.01 12.54
C ASP A 392 10.91 -16.86 11.34
N ALA A 393 10.72 -16.33 10.13
CA ALA A 393 11.37 -16.82 8.94
C ALA A 393 12.57 -15.90 8.63
N LEU A 394 13.75 -16.50 8.53
CA LEU A 394 15.02 -15.85 8.28
C LEU A 394 15.46 -16.12 6.86
N LEU A 395 15.93 -15.09 6.16
CA LEU A 395 16.67 -15.21 4.90
C LEU A 395 18.14 -14.92 5.17
N LEU A 396 19.02 -15.81 4.70
CA LEU A 396 20.45 -15.68 4.87
C LEU A 396 21.19 -15.63 3.52
N ASP A 397 22.23 -14.81 3.49
CA ASP A 397 23.28 -14.81 2.47
C ASP A 397 24.60 -15.29 3.12
N GLY A 398 24.99 -16.52 2.80
CA GLY A 398 25.98 -17.25 3.61
C GLY A 398 25.47 -17.47 5.03
N GLU A 399 26.23 -16.98 6.01
CA GLU A 399 25.90 -17.07 7.45
C GLU A 399 25.14 -15.84 7.97
N ASN A 400 25.01 -14.79 7.16
CA ASN A 400 24.41 -13.52 7.60
C ASN A 400 22.91 -13.53 7.40
N VAL A 401 22.15 -13.23 8.46
CA VAL A 401 20.71 -12.95 8.34
C VAL A 401 20.52 -11.59 7.67
N VAL A 402 19.97 -11.58 6.46
CA VAL A 402 19.79 -10.39 5.62
C VAL A 402 18.35 -9.90 5.57
N ALA A 403 17.37 -10.78 5.85
CA ALA A 403 15.97 -10.39 6.01
C ALA A 403 15.26 -11.30 7.01
N LYS A 404 14.19 -10.78 7.62
CA LYS A 404 13.38 -11.49 8.60
C LYS A 404 11.91 -11.10 8.46
N THR A 405 11.01 -12.07 8.64
CA THR A 405 9.57 -11.81 8.78
C THR A 405 8.97 -12.68 9.88
N ARG A 406 7.96 -12.16 10.56
CA ARG A 406 7.27 -12.80 11.67
C ARG A 406 5.97 -13.43 11.20
N PHE A 407 5.68 -14.64 11.65
CA PHE A 407 4.46 -15.38 11.32
C PHE A 407 4.04 -16.29 12.49
N SER A 408 2.87 -16.93 12.40
CA SER A 408 2.37 -17.83 13.45
C SER A 408 1.89 -19.16 12.88
N VAL A 409 2.05 -20.21 13.68
CA VAL A 409 1.41 -21.51 13.48
C VAL A 409 0.26 -21.61 14.48
N ALA A 410 -0.96 -21.69 13.97
CA ALA A 410 -2.17 -21.77 14.77
C ALA A 410 -2.53 -23.23 15.07
N ASP A 411 -2.93 -23.49 16.30
CA ASP A 411 -3.53 -24.76 16.70
C ASP A 411 -4.95 -24.86 16.11
N PRO A 412 -5.27 -25.88 15.29
CA PRO A 412 -6.60 -26.05 14.72
C PRO A 412 -7.68 -26.34 15.76
N ASP A 413 -7.31 -26.85 16.93
CA ASP A 413 -8.24 -27.24 17.99
C ASP A 413 -8.40 -26.13 19.06
N LEU A 414 -7.67 -25.01 18.91
CA LEU A 414 -7.71 -23.90 19.86
C LEU A 414 -8.81 -22.90 19.48
N ASP A 415 -9.89 -22.93 20.26
CA ASP A 415 -10.94 -21.91 20.18
C ASP A 415 -10.43 -20.52 20.60
N ALA A 416 -11.08 -19.48 20.09
CA ALA A 416 -10.85 -18.12 20.56
C ALA A 416 -11.23 -18.03 22.04
N ALA A 417 -10.30 -17.56 22.87
CA ALA A 417 -10.49 -17.38 24.30
C ALA A 417 -10.37 -15.90 24.65
N LEU A 418 -11.27 -15.41 25.50
CA LEU A 418 -11.22 -14.09 26.10
C LEU A 418 -11.19 -14.25 27.62
N VAL A 419 -10.21 -13.62 28.26
CA VAL A 419 -10.06 -13.58 29.71
C VAL A 419 -10.10 -12.12 30.13
N ILE A 420 -11.02 -11.81 31.05
CA ILE A 420 -11.01 -10.54 31.75
C ILE A 420 -9.95 -10.67 32.85
N ASP A 421 -8.93 -9.81 32.82
CA ASP A 421 -7.79 -9.89 33.74
C ASP A 421 -8.20 -9.62 35.20
N GLN A 422 -9.38 -9.04 35.41
CA GLN A 422 -9.94 -8.72 36.72
C GLN A 422 -11.16 -9.62 37.01
N PRO A 423 -11.18 -10.33 38.15
CA PRO A 423 -12.28 -11.25 38.49
C PRO A 423 -13.59 -10.53 38.82
N GLU A 424 -13.52 -9.23 39.17
CA GLU A 424 -14.66 -8.34 39.37
C GLU A 424 -14.37 -7.02 38.66
N VAL A 425 -15.27 -6.59 37.78
CA VAL A 425 -15.22 -5.28 37.13
C VAL A 425 -16.26 -4.40 37.83
N ALA A 426 -15.81 -3.30 38.44
CA ALA A 426 -16.72 -2.35 39.07
C ALA A 426 -17.69 -1.79 38.02
N LYS A 427 -18.94 -1.53 38.41
CA LYS A 427 -20.00 -1.03 37.50
C LYS A 427 -19.63 0.31 36.84
N ASP A 428 -18.74 1.06 37.46
CA ASP A 428 -18.20 2.35 37.07
C ASP A 428 -16.74 2.29 36.60
N ALA A 429 -16.21 1.10 36.28
CA ALA A 429 -14.84 0.96 35.78
C ALA A 429 -14.65 1.70 34.44
N GLU A 430 -13.73 2.68 34.43
CA GLU A 430 -13.39 3.44 33.22
C GLU A 430 -12.60 2.62 32.20
N THR A 431 -11.94 1.53 32.63
CA THR A 431 -11.14 0.65 31.77
C THR A 431 -11.32 -0.81 32.15
N ILE A 432 -11.49 -1.69 31.15
CA ILE A 432 -11.52 -3.14 31.34
C ILE A 432 -10.27 -3.74 30.67
N ALA A 433 -9.44 -4.42 31.47
CA ALA A 433 -8.29 -5.13 30.95
C ALA A 433 -8.69 -6.53 30.50
N VAL A 434 -8.43 -6.86 29.24
CA VAL A 434 -8.71 -8.17 28.66
C VAL A 434 -7.47 -8.75 28.00
N ARG A 435 -7.35 -10.09 28.04
CA ARG A 435 -6.43 -10.86 27.22
C ARG A 435 -7.23 -11.80 26.36
N TRP A 436 -6.83 -11.93 25.11
CA TRP A 436 -7.45 -12.88 24.19
C TRP A 436 -6.40 -13.68 23.44
N SER A 437 -6.78 -14.87 22.99
CA SER A 437 -5.93 -15.78 22.22
C SER A 437 -6.79 -16.62 21.25
N GLY A 438 -6.15 -17.39 20.37
CA GLY A 438 -6.83 -18.32 19.45
C GLY A 438 -7.45 -17.66 18.21
N ALA A 439 -7.90 -16.41 18.29
CA ALA A 439 -8.53 -15.72 17.17
C ALA A 439 -7.53 -15.34 16.04
N PRO A 440 -8.01 -15.12 14.80
CA PRO A 440 -7.17 -14.77 13.65
C PRO A 440 -6.40 -13.46 13.81
N GLY A 441 -6.98 -12.47 14.52
CA GLY A 441 -6.41 -11.15 14.68
C GLY A 441 -6.47 -10.32 13.39
N ASN A 442 -7.57 -10.45 12.64
CA ASN A 442 -7.84 -9.64 11.47
C ASN A 442 -8.18 -8.19 11.88
N ARG A 443 -8.06 -7.26 10.94
CA ARG A 443 -8.24 -5.81 11.20
C ARG A 443 -9.59 -5.45 11.82
N HIS A 444 -10.65 -6.19 11.46
CA HIS A 444 -12.02 -5.95 11.92
C HIS A 444 -12.53 -6.97 12.94
N ASP A 445 -11.63 -7.83 13.48
CA ASP A 445 -11.98 -8.67 14.62
C ASP A 445 -12.32 -7.75 15.81
N TRP A 446 -13.43 -8.02 16.47
CA TRP A 446 -13.88 -7.29 17.65
C TRP A 446 -13.88 -8.17 18.89
N ILE A 447 -13.72 -7.55 20.05
CA ILE A 447 -13.82 -8.19 21.35
C ILE A 447 -15.11 -7.71 22.00
N GLY A 448 -16.04 -8.63 22.26
CA GLY A 448 -17.21 -8.35 23.10
C GLY A 448 -16.87 -8.60 24.56
N ILE A 449 -17.11 -7.61 25.43
CA ILE A 449 -16.89 -7.68 26.88
C ILE A 449 -18.23 -7.62 27.59
#